data_AF-R5ELV9-F1
#
_entry.id   AF-R5ELV9-F1
#
_cell.length_a   1.000
_cell.length_b   1.000
_cell.length_c   1.000
_cell.angle_alpha   90.00
_cell.angle_beta   90.00
_cell.angle_gamma   90.00
#
_symmetry.space_group_name_H-M   'P 1'
#
loop_
_entity.id
_entity.type
_entity.pdbx_description
1 polymer ?
#
loop_
_entity_poly.entity_id
_entity_poly.type
_entity_poly.pdbx_seq_one_letter_code
_entity_poly.pdbx_strand_id
1 'polypeptide(L)'
;MESDYGNASQQTEMNSTEDSELPTPSEKETQNDLDNDMNNELEEKNTDMESVISESIYNYGLKYYLNRYLYDRETKYLQTYLEYLELEVAAGKEMYEVGDITEADVKMYQAQKAMVEAQIQAANNQISYNDLFLNKNHLDYSDYVVKEEKDMKEIDYYMERYTGKNYMTIAGYVTTYNNALAYIKAKKVEIEALNMKLDSAKLLYSNGEISRVEMKQQEAGLAKAQYELEQYYVEMNQAYINLITYCN
;
A
#
# COMPACT_ATOMS: atom_id res chain seq x y z
N MET A 1 -34.04 16.64 45.16
CA MET A 1 -34.72 15.33 45.05
C MET A 1 -33.79 14.46 44.22
N GLU A 2 -32.69 13.90 44.74
CA GLU A 2 -32.50 13.16 46.02
C GLU A 2 -33.40 11.93 46.15
N SER A 3 -32.79 10.76 45.89
CA SER A 3 -32.76 9.51 46.68
C SER A 3 -32.07 8.46 45.79
N ASP A 4 -30.90 7.89 46.05
CA ASP A 4 -30.15 7.48 47.26
C ASP A 4 -30.84 6.40 48.09
N TYR A 5 -30.36 5.17 47.94
CA TYR A 5 -30.31 3.99 48.83
C TYR A 5 -29.49 2.95 48.03
N GLY A 6 -28.26 2.55 48.35
CA GLY A 6 -27.63 2.41 49.65
C GLY A 6 -28.01 1.05 50.24
N ASN A 7 -27.17 0.02 50.09
CA ASN A 7 -26.71 -0.72 51.27
C ASN A 7 -25.46 -1.57 51.01
N ALA A 8 -24.50 -1.40 51.92
CA ALA A 8 -23.28 -2.15 52.08
C ALA A 8 -23.46 -3.24 53.15
N SER A 9 -22.35 -3.96 53.41
CA SER A 9 -22.08 -4.91 54.49
C SER A 9 -22.19 -6.39 54.05
N GLN A 10 -21.29 -7.31 54.41
CA GLN A 10 -20.52 -7.40 55.66
C GLN A 10 -19.13 -8.00 55.45
N GLN A 11 -18.20 -7.48 56.25
CA GLN A 11 -16.94 -8.11 56.65
C GLN A 11 -17.18 -9.47 57.34
N THR A 12 -16.19 -10.34 57.30
CA THR A 12 -15.93 -11.27 58.41
C THR A 12 -14.42 -11.31 58.64
N GLU A 13 -14.00 -10.66 59.72
CA GLU A 13 -12.70 -10.89 60.39
C GLU A 13 -12.88 -11.97 61.45
N MET A 14 -11.82 -12.77 61.68
CA MET A 14 -11.18 -13.05 62.98
C MET A 14 -10.27 -14.30 62.83
N ASN A 15 -8.94 -14.15 62.97
CA ASN A 15 -8.11 -14.32 64.20
C ASN A 15 -7.98 -15.80 64.64
N SER A 16 -6.86 -16.39 65.06
CA SER A 16 -5.46 -16.04 65.41
C SER A 16 -4.67 -17.38 65.36
N THR A 17 -3.34 -17.50 65.41
CA THR A 17 -2.48 -17.31 66.61
C THR A 17 -1.00 -17.45 66.22
N GLU A 18 -0.15 -16.68 66.91
CA GLU A 18 1.32 -16.75 67.07
C GLU A 18 1.77 -18.18 67.51
N ASP A 19 3.02 -18.64 67.43
CA ASP A 19 4.26 -17.99 67.86
C ASP A 19 5.52 -18.84 67.48
N SER A 20 6.64 -18.16 67.24
CA SER A 20 8.03 -18.46 67.68
C SER A 20 8.74 -19.80 67.33
N GLU A 21 9.82 -19.73 66.52
CA GLU A 21 11.24 -19.85 66.93
C GLU A 21 12.19 -20.16 65.74
N LEU A 22 13.26 -19.35 65.62
CA LEU A 22 14.50 -19.65 64.90
C LEU A 22 15.41 -20.49 65.82
N PRO A 23 16.20 -21.46 65.31
CA PRO A 23 17.54 -21.09 64.80
C PRO A 23 18.08 -21.96 63.64
N THR A 24 18.83 -21.32 62.73
CA THR A 24 19.83 -21.94 61.84
C THR A 24 21.06 -22.42 62.64
N PRO A 25 21.80 -23.47 62.21
CA PRO A 25 22.90 -23.21 61.26
C PRO A 25 23.24 -24.33 60.26
N SER A 26 23.86 -23.87 59.17
CA SER A 26 24.94 -24.54 58.41
C SER A 26 24.53 -25.62 57.41
N GLU A 27 24.26 -25.21 56.17
CA GLU A 27 24.46 -26.05 54.99
C GLU A 27 25.53 -25.47 54.07
N LYS A 28 26.34 -26.40 53.56
CA LYS A 28 27.51 -26.19 52.73
C LYS A 28 27.14 -25.62 51.36
N GLU A 29 28.10 -24.86 50.84
CA GLU A 29 28.28 -24.45 49.46
C GLU A 29 27.73 -25.44 48.42
N THR A 30 26.89 -24.94 47.53
CA THR A 30 26.97 -25.24 46.09
C THR A 30 26.54 -23.98 45.37
N GLN A 31 27.54 -23.19 44.99
CA GLN A 31 27.41 -22.00 44.18
C GLN A 31 27.84 -22.39 42.76
N ASN A 32 27.08 -21.87 41.78
CA ASN A 32 27.26 -21.93 40.32
C ASN A 32 26.32 -22.90 39.60
N ASP A 33 25.39 -22.29 38.84
CA ASP A 33 24.97 -22.64 37.46
C ASP A 33 23.50 -22.25 37.15
N LEU A 34 22.94 -21.22 37.80
CA LEU A 34 21.59 -20.70 37.46
C LEU A 34 21.58 -19.28 36.86
N ASP A 35 22.69 -18.55 36.91
CA ASP A 35 22.74 -17.16 36.41
C ASP A 35 23.13 -17.05 34.92
N ASN A 36 23.66 -18.10 34.31
CA ASN A 36 24.02 -18.11 32.88
C ASN A 36 22.84 -18.49 31.96
N ASP A 37 21.87 -19.27 32.44
CA ASP A 37 20.72 -19.69 31.63
C ASP A 37 19.65 -18.60 31.52
N MET A 38 19.38 -17.84 32.59
CA MET A 38 18.41 -16.74 32.53
C MET A 38 18.89 -15.55 31.69
N ASN A 39 20.21 -15.27 31.67
CA ASN A 39 20.75 -14.22 30.80
C ASN A 39 20.71 -14.62 29.33
N ASN A 40 20.99 -15.88 29.00
CA ASN A 40 20.82 -16.39 27.63
C ASN A 40 19.35 -16.39 27.19
N GLU A 41 18.40 -16.83 28.04
CA GLU A 41 16.96 -16.79 27.68
C GLU A 41 16.42 -15.36 27.54
N LEU A 42 16.90 -14.40 28.33
CA LEU A 42 16.50 -12.99 28.21
C LEU A 42 17.13 -12.31 27.00
N GLU A 43 18.39 -12.61 26.68
CA GLU A 43 19.04 -12.13 25.45
C GLU A 43 18.41 -12.75 24.20
N GLU A 44 18.05 -14.05 24.23
CA GLU A 44 17.37 -14.74 23.13
C GLU A 44 15.95 -14.21 22.91
N LYS A 45 15.16 -14.01 23.99
CA LYS A 45 13.83 -13.37 23.91
C LYS A 45 13.89 -11.91 23.44
N ASN A 46 14.91 -11.14 23.82
CA ASN A 46 15.10 -9.77 23.35
C ASN A 46 15.52 -9.72 21.88
N THR A 47 16.38 -10.64 21.45
CA THR A 47 16.81 -10.76 20.04
C THR A 47 15.64 -11.20 19.15
N ASP A 48 14.82 -12.13 19.61
CA ASP A 48 13.59 -12.57 18.91
C ASP A 48 12.56 -11.43 18.84
N MET A 49 12.39 -10.67 19.92
CA MET A 49 11.48 -9.52 19.93
C MET A 49 11.96 -8.39 19.01
N GLU A 50 13.26 -8.07 18.99
CA GLU A 50 13.84 -7.12 18.05
C GLU A 50 13.74 -7.60 16.60
N SER A 51 13.92 -8.90 16.35
CA SER A 51 13.75 -9.52 15.02
C SER A 51 12.30 -9.40 14.52
N VAL A 52 11.32 -9.72 15.37
CA VAL A 52 9.89 -9.60 15.02
C VAL A 52 9.48 -8.13 14.80
N ILE A 53 10.01 -7.21 15.59
CA ILE A 53 9.77 -5.77 15.42
C ILE A 53 10.39 -5.27 14.10
N SER A 54 11.61 -5.72 13.78
CA SER A 54 12.32 -5.39 12.53
C SER A 54 11.56 -5.90 11.29
N GLU A 55 11.09 -7.15 11.32
CA GLU A 55 10.31 -7.74 10.23
C GLU A 55 8.94 -7.06 10.04
N SER A 56 8.30 -6.66 11.14
CA SER A 56 7.05 -5.88 11.13
C SER A 56 7.25 -4.50 10.47
N ILE A 57 8.32 -3.79 10.83
CA ILE A 57 8.64 -2.48 10.26
C ILE A 57 9.00 -2.61 8.77
N TYR A 58 9.73 -3.65 8.38
CA TYR A 58 10.04 -3.94 6.98
C TYR A 58 8.77 -4.19 6.15
N ASN A 59 7.89 -5.10 6.59
CA ASN A 59 6.65 -5.38 5.87
C ASN A 59 5.71 -4.17 5.79
N TYR A 60 5.69 -3.33 6.84
CA TYR A 60 4.96 -2.06 6.81
C TYR A 60 5.58 -1.08 5.82
N GLY A 61 6.91 -0.99 5.79
CA GLY A 61 7.67 -0.17 4.85
C GLY A 61 7.48 -0.52 3.38
N LEU A 62 7.34 -1.80 3.04
CA LEU A 62 7.01 -2.23 1.68
C LEU A 62 5.72 -1.58 1.16
N LYS A 63 4.72 -1.36 2.03
CA LYS A 63 3.47 -0.68 1.63
C LYS A 63 3.73 0.78 1.23
N TYR A 64 4.59 1.48 1.96
CA TYR A 64 4.98 2.85 1.65
C TYR A 64 5.79 2.91 0.35
N TYR A 65 6.68 1.96 0.13
CA TYR A 65 7.43 1.83 -1.12
C TYR A 65 6.50 1.60 -2.32
N LEU A 66 5.54 0.68 -2.21
CA LEU A 66 4.56 0.41 -3.27
C LEU A 66 3.66 1.62 -3.55
N ASN A 67 3.18 2.32 -2.50
CA ASN A 67 2.40 3.54 -2.67
C ASN A 67 3.22 4.63 -3.36
N ARG A 68 4.47 4.84 -2.94
CA ARG A 68 5.40 5.78 -3.58
C ARG A 68 5.59 5.45 -5.05
N TYR A 69 5.82 4.18 -5.36
CA TYR A 69 5.93 3.70 -6.74
C TYR A 69 4.67 4.03 -7.53
N LEU A 70 3.49 3.79 -6.96
CA LEU A 70 2.24 4.01 -7.64
C LEU A 70 2.01 5.49 -7.96
N TYR A 71 2.23 6.38 -6.99
CA TYR A 71 2.09 7.82 -7.20
C TYR A 71 3.09 8.37 -8.23
N ASP A 72 4.29 7.80 -8.33
CA ASP A 72 5.25 8.14 -9.39
C ASP A 72 4.71 7.79 -10.79
N ARG A 73 4.04 6.64 -10.92
CA ARG A 73 3.37 6.23 -12.16
C ARG A 73 2.13 7.07 -12.46
N GLU A 74 1.36 7.40 -11.44
CA GLU A 74 0.20 8.29 -11.56
C GLU A 74 0.63 9.67 -12.07
N THR A 75 1.65 10.28 -11.47
CA THR A 75 2.16 11.59 -11.91
C THR A 75 2.58 11.58 -13.38
N LYS A 76 3.25 10.51 -13.85
CA LYS A 76 3.62 10.37 -15.28
C LYS A 76 2.41 10.33 -16.20
N TYR A 77 1.39 9.55 -15.85
CA TYR A 77 0.13 9.51 -16.60
C TYR A 77 -0.56 10.88 -16.61
N LEU A 78 -0.71 11.50 -15.43
CA LEU A 78 -1.38 12.80 -15.29
C LEU A 78 -0.66 13.91 -16.07
N GLN A 79 0.67 13.86 -16.14
CA GLN A 79 1.45 14.78 -16.99
C GLN A 79 1.11 14.61 -18.47
N THR A 80 1.03 13.38 -18.98
CA THR A 80 0.60 13.13 -20.37
C THR A 80 -0.85 13.59 -20.61
N TYR A 81 -1.74 13.38 -19.64
CA TYR A 81 -3.12 13.84 -19.74
C TYR A 81 -3.23 15.37 -19.71
N LEU A 82 -2.38 16.03 -18.92
CA LEU A 82 -2.30 17.49 -18.87
C LEU A 82 -1.88 18.08 -20.22
N GLU A 83 -0.89 17.49 -20.90
CA GLU A 83 -0.50 17.90 -22.26
C GLU A 83 -1.67 17.83 -23.25
N TYR A 84 -2.50 16.79 -23.15
CA TYR A 84 -3.71 16.68 -23.97
C TYR A 84 -4.73 17.78 -23.64
N LEU A 85 -5.01 18.02 -22.36
CA LEU A 85 -5.94 19.06 -21.92
C LEU A 85 -5.47 20.47 -22.30
N GLU A 86 -4.16 20.71 -22.35
CA GLU A 86 -3.61 21.99 -22.83
C GLU A 86 -3.95 22.25 -24.30
N LEU A 87 -3.94 21.21 -25.13
CA LEU A 87 -4.34 21.33 -26.53
C LEU A 87 -5.85 21.51 -26.68
N GLU A 88 -6.66 20.81 -25.87
CA GLU A 88 -8.12 20.99 -25.83
C GLU A 88 -8.51 22.41 -25.41
N VAL A 89 -7.84 22.97 -24.39
CA VAL A 89 -8.07 24.37 -23.98
C VAL A 89 -7.69 25.35 -25.09
N ALA A 90 -6.60 25.11 -25.81
CA ALA A 90 -6.19 25.96 -26.93
C ALA A 90 -7.20 25.89 -28.08
N ALA A 91 -7.56 24.68 -28.52
CA ALA A 91 -8.56 24.47 -29.57
C ALA A 91 -9.93 25.03 -29.19
N GLY A 92 -10.37 24.85 -27.94
CA GLY A 92 -11.62 25.41 -27.44
C GLY A 92 -11.65 26.94 -27.49
N LYS A 93 -10.54 27.62 -27.20
CA LYS A 93 -10.47 29.09 -27.34
C LYS A 93 -10.64 29.52 -28.79
N GLU A 94 -9.98 28.84 -29.73
CA GLU A 94 -10.12 29.12 -31.16
C GLU A 94 -11.56 28.89 -31.65
N MET A 95 -12.19 27.79 -31.23
CA MET A 95 -13.59 27.48 -31.54
C MET A 95 -14.57 28.51 -30.96
N TYR A 96 -14.29 29.03 -29.76
CA TYR A 96 -15.08 30.10 -29.16
C TYR A 96 -14.97 31.41 -29.94
N GLU A 97 -13.77 31.77 -30.42
CA GLU A 97 -13.55 32.99 -31.21
C GLU A 97 -14.34 33.00 -32.51
N VAL A 98 -14.53 31.83 -33.14
CA VAL A 98 -15.34 31.69 -34.36
C VAL A 98 -16.84 31.46 -34.08
N GLY A 99 -17.22 31.34 -32.80
CA GLY A 99 -18.60 31.19 -32.35
C GLY A 99 -19.16 29.76 -32.41
N ASP A 100 -18.30 28.75 -32.57
CA ASP A 100 -18.70 27.34 -32.67
C ASP A 100 -19.04 26.72 -31.30
N ILE A 101 -18.47 27.27 -30.22
CA ILE A 101 -18.75 26.87 -28.83
C ILE A 101 -18.98 28.07 -27.93
N THR A 102 -19.40 27.82 -26.69
CA THR A 102 -19.67 28.86 -25.68
C THR A 102 -18.49 29.10 -24.74
N GLU A 103 -18.50 30.24 -24.05
CA GLU A 103 -17.51 30.52 -22.99
C GLU A 103 -17.56 29.47 -21.85
N ALA A 104 -18.74 28.89 -21.59
CA ALA A 104 -18.89 27.84 -20.59
C ALA A 104 -18.14 26.57 -20.97
N ASP A 105 -18.10 26.22 -22.26
CA ASP A 105 -17.36 25.07 -22.77
C ASP A 105 -15.85 25.26 -22.57
N VAL A 106 -15.32 26.44 -22.88
CA VAL A 106 -13.91 26.78 -22.65
C VAL A 106 -13.55 26.70 -21.15
N LYS A 107 -14.44 27.20 -20.28
CA LYS A 107 -14.25 27.12 -18.82
C LYS A 107 -14.26 25.67 -18.32
N MET A 108 -15.03 24.79 -18.94
CA MET A 108 -15.03 23.36 -18.59
C MET A 108 -13.65 22.73 -18.85
N TYR A 109 -13.05 22.97 -20.01
CA TYR A 109 -11.69 22.46 -20.30
C TYR A 109 -10.65 23.04 -19.34
N GLN A 110 -10.75 24.33 -19.01
CA GLN A 110 -9.86 24.96 -18.03
C GLN A 110 -10.02 24.38 -16.63
N ALA A 111 -11.25 24.08 -16.20
CA ALA A 111 -11.52 23.46 -14.92
C ALA A 111 -10.96 22.03 -14.85
N GLN A 112 -11.10 21.24 -15.93
CA GLN A 112 -10.50 19.92 -16.02
C GLN A 112 -8.97 20.00 -15.94
N LYS A 113 -8.35 20.94 -16.65
CA LYS A 113 -6.90 21.19 -16.57
C LYS A 113 -6.46 21.47 -15.13
N ALA A 114 -7.10 22.44 -14.47
CA ALA A 114 -6.77 22.82 -13.09
C ALA A 114 -6.94 21.67 -12.10
N MET A 115 -7.96 20.82 -12.30
CA MET A 115 -8.16 19.62 -11.48
C MET A 115 -7.00 18.62 -11.62
N VAL A 116 -6.52 18.39 -12.85
CA VAL A 116 -5.37 17.50 -13.10
C VAL A 116 -4.08 18.06 -12.51
N GLU A 117 -3.85 19.38 -12.61
CA GLU A 117 -2.71 20.03 -11.94
C GLU A 117 -2.75 19.84 -10.42
N ALA A 118 -3.93 19.97 -9.81
CA ALA A 118 -4.11 19.71 -8.38
C ALA A 118 -3.87 18.24 -8.02
N GLN A 119 -4.28 17.29 -8.86
CA GLN A 119 -3.99 15.87 -8.67
C GLN A 119 -2.50 15.57 -8.73
N ILE A 120 -1.76 16.16 -9.68
CA ILE A 120 -0.29 16.05 -9.76
C ILE A 120 0.36 16.55 -8.46
N GLN A 121 -0.08 17.71 -7.96
CA GLN A 121 0.45 18.25 -6.70
C GLN A 121 0.15 17.32 -5.52
N ALA A 122 -1.06 16.76 -5.44
CA ALA A 122 -1.43 15.83 -4.39
C ALA A 122 -0.59 14.55 -4.45
N ALA A 123 -0.38 13.97 -5.64
CA ALA A 123 0.47 12.79 -5.83
C ALA A 123 1.92 13.08 -5.42
N ASN A 124 2.49 14.23 -5.79
CA ASN A 124 3.84 14.63 -5.38
C ASN A 124 3.99 14.80 -3.86
N ASN A 125 2.95 15.31 -3.19
CA ASN A 125 2.93 15.38 -1.72
C ASN A 125 2.94 13.97 -1.11
N GLN A 126 2.21 13.01 -1.70
CA GLN A 126 2.20 11.62 -1.25
C GLN A 126 3.54 10.92 -1.49
N ILE A 127 4.19 11.15 -2.63
CA ILE A 127 5.56 10.67 -2.90
C ILE A 127 6.50 11.16 -1.80
N SER A 128 6.49 12.47 -1.53
CA SER A 128 7.35 13.10 -0.51
C SER A 128 7.10 12.53 0.89
N TYR A 129 5.83 12.30 1.26
CA TYR A 129 5.46 11.69 2.53
C TYR A 129 5.96 10.24 2.65
N ASN A 130 5.79 9.43 1.60
CA ASN A 130 6.26 8.05 1.60
C ASN A 130 7.80 7.98 1.66
N ASP A 131 8.49 8.80 0.86
CA ASP A 131 9.96 8.90 0.91
C ASP A 131 10.45 9.29 2.31
N LEU A 132 9.77 10.21 3.00
CA LEU A 132 10.11 10.59 4.37
C LEU A 132 10.03 9.39 5.33
N PHE A 133 8.98 8.58 5.23
CA PHE A 133 8.82 7.38 6.07
C PHE A 133 9.94 6.37 5.81
N LEU A 134 10.20 6.06 4.54
CA LEU A 134 11.23 5.10 4.15
C LEU A 134 12.62 5.54 4.64
N ASN A 135 12.97 6.80 4.40
CA ASN A 135 14.27 7.36 4.77
C ASN A 135 14.46 7.42 6.29
N LYS A 136 13.43 7.81 7.06
CA LYS A 136 13.52 7.87 8.53
C LYS A 136 13.73 6.52 9.20
N ASN A 137 13.27 5.44 8.55
CA ASN A 137 13.41 4.08 9.05
C ASN A 137 14.57 3.32 8.39
N HIS A 138 15.39 3.99 7.58
CA HIS A 138 16.52 3.38 6.86
C HIS A 138 16.12 2.16 6.01
N LEU A 139 14.93 2.21 5.43
CA LEU A 139 14.37 1.12 4.64
C LEU A 139 14.74 1.30 3.17
N ASP A 140 15.45 0.32 2.62
CA ASP A 140 15.82 0.26 1.21
C ASP A 140 15.14 -0.94 0.53
N TYR A 141 14.45 -0.64 -0.57
CA TYR A 141 13.74 -1.60 -1.41
C TYR A 141 14.18 -1.51 -2.88
N SER A 142 15.39 -1.01 -3.13
CA SER A 142 15.97 -0.90 -4.47
C SER A 142 16.03 -2.23 -5.21
N ASP A 143 16.23 -3.34 -4.49
CA ASP A 143 16.23 -4.70 -5.02
C ASP A 143 14.82 -5.30 -5.17
N TYR A 144 13.77 -4.64 -4.67
CA TYR A 144 12.41 -5.17 -4.73
C TYR A 144 11.80 -5.00 -6.12
N VAL A 145 11.44 -6.12 -6.75
CA VAL A 145 10.83 -6.12 -8.08
C VAL A 145 9.30 -6.13 -7.97
N VAL A 146 8.67 -4.99 -8.26
CA VAL A 146 7.20 -4.81 -8.23
C VAL A 146 6.51 -5.63 -9.32
N LYS A 147 7.11 -5.80 -10.50
CA LYS A 147 6.46 -6.43 -11.66
C LYS A 147 6.57 -7.96 -11.68
N GLU A 148 7.19 -8.53 -10.66
CA GLU A 148 7.45 -9.95 -10.57
C GLU A 148 6.29 -10.68 -9.87
N GLU A 149 5.82 -11.75 -10.49
CA GLU A 149 4.87 -12.67 -9.89
C GLU A 149 5.50 -13.34 -8.67
N LYS A 150 4.81 -13.30 -7.54
CA LYS A 150 5.24 -13.91 -6.28
C LYS A 150 4.80 -15.37 -6.22
N ASP A 151 5.51 -16.18 -5.44
CA ASP A 151 5.19 -17.60 -5.25
C ASP A 151 3.97 -17.78 -4.32
N MET A 152 2.81 -17.34 -4.79
CA MET A 152 1.53 -17.47 -4.10
C MET A 152 1.03 -18.90 -4.20
N LYS A 153 0.73 -19.52 -3.05
CA LYS A 153 0.15 -20.87 -3.00
C LYS A 153 -1.38 -20.82 -3.06
N GLU A 154 -1.99 -21.99 -3.24
CA GLU A 154 -3.43 -22.14 -3.13
C GLU A 154 -3.89 -21.96 -1.68
N ILE A 155 -5.18 -21.63 -1.51
CA ILE A 155 -5.75 -21.35 -0.18
C ILE A 155 -5.53 -22.51 0.78
N ASP A 156 -5.70 -23.75 0.32
CA ASP A 156 -5.59 -24.96 1.14
C ASP A 156 -4.20 -25.11 1.78
N TYR A 157 -3.13 -24.76 1.05
CA TYR A 157 -1.77 -24.77 1.59
C TYR A 157 -1.64 -23.87 2.84
N TYR A 158 -2.20 -22.66 2.78
CA TYR A 158 -2.15 -21.74 3.92
C TYR A 158 -3.07 -22.20 5.06
N MET A 159 -4.23 -22.79 4.75
CA MET A 159 -5.16 -23.26 5.76
C MET A 159 -4.64 -24.46 6.56
N GLU A 160 -3.95 -25.39 5.89
CA GLU A 160 -3.31 -26.53 6.56
C GLU A 160 -2.17 -26.09 7.47
N ARG A 161 -1.42 -25.06 7.07
CA ARG A 161 -0.25 -24.58 7.81
C ARG A 161 -0.61 -23.62 8.95
N TYR A 162 -1.63 -22.80 8.78
CA TYR A 162 -2.00 -21.72 9.70
C TYR A 162 -3.40 -21.92 10.27
N THR A 163 -3.61 -23.05 10.94
CA THR A 163 -4.93 -23.53 11.43
C THR A 163 -5.64 -22.61 12.43
N GLY A 164 -4.92 -21.70 13.09
CA GLY A 164 -5.47 -20.69 14.00
C GLY A 164 -5.87 -19.36 13.36
N LYS A 165 -5.58 -19.16 12.06
CA LYS A 165 -5.86 -17.91 11.34
C LYS A 165 -7.23 -17.96 10.66
N ASN A 166 -7.83 -16.80 10.39
CA ASN A 166 -9.16 -16.71 9.80
C ASN A 166 -9.15 -17.08 8.32
N TYR A 167 -9.94 -18.08 7.94
CA TYR A 167 -10.09 -18.55 6.55
C TYR A 167 -10.46 -17.44 5.58
N MET A 168 -11.45 -16.61 5.91
CA MET A 168 -11.96 -15.58 5.01
C MET A 168 -10.91 -14.49 4.74
N THR A 169 -10.07 -14.18 5.73
CA THR A 169 -8.95 -13.25 5.56
C THR A 169 -7.91 -13.80 4.60
N ILE A 170 -7.47 -15.05 4.78
CA ILE A 170 -6.51 -15.71 3.88
C ILE A 170 -7.09 -15.80 2.46
N ALA A 171 -8.31 -16.30 2.33
CA ALA A 171 -9.01 -16.42 1.05
C ALA A 171 -9.14 -15.06 0.34
N GLY A 172 -9.40 -13.98 1.09
CA GLY A 172 -9.46 -12.62 0.57
C GLY A 172 -8.15 -12.16 -0.06
N TYR A 173 -7.01 -12.40 0.60
CA TYR A 173 -5.70 -12.02 0.05
C TYR A 173 -5.32 -12.86 -1.17
N VAL A 174 -5.49 -14.18 -1.11
CA VAL A 174 -5.20 -15.07 -2.25
C VAL A 174 -6.08 -14.73 -3.45
N THR A 175 -7.38 -14.47 -3.23
CA THR A 175 -8.31 -14.08 -4.30
C THR A 175 -7.92 -12.73 -4.92
N THR A 176 -7.59 -11.73 -4.09
CA THR A 176 -7.17 -10.41 -4.56
C THR A 176 -5.91 -10.51 -5.44
N TYR A 177 -4.93 -11.30 -5.00
CA TYR A 177 -3.71 -11.57 -5.76
C TYR A 177 -4.00 -12.19 -7.13
N ASN A 178 -4.81 -13.26 -7.16
CA ASN A 178 -5.15 -13.96 -8.40
C ASN A 178 -5.97 -13.10 -9.37
N ASN A 179 -6.87 -12.27 -8.84
CA ASN A 179 -7.62 -11.30 -9.64
C ASN A 179 -6.69 -10.26 -10.26
N ALA A 180 -5.76 -9.70 -9.49
CA ALA A 180 -4.77 -8.75 -9.99
C ALA A 180 -3.92 -9.37 -11.11
N LEU A 181 -3.47 -10.62 -10.98
CA LEU A 181 -2.77 -11.35 -12.04
C LEU A 181 -3.60 -11.51 -13.33
N ALA A 182 -4.90 -11.83 -13.19
CA ALA A 182 -5.79 -11.92 -14.34
C ALA A 182 -5.93 -10.57 -15.05
N TYR A 183 -6.08 -9.47 -14.29
CA TYR A 183 -6.15 -8.13 -14.84
C TYR A 183 -4.83 -7.67 -15.48
N ILE A 184 -3.67 -8.00 -14.90
CA ILE A 184 -2.35 -7.76 -15.50
C ILE A 184 -2.27 -8.39 -16.90
N LYS A 185 -2.70 -9.66 -17.03
CA LYS A 185 -2.69 -10.38 -18.32
C LYS A 185 -3.61 -9.70 -19.34
N ALA A 186 -4.83 -9.35 -18.95
CA ALA A 186 -5.77 -8.66 -19.84
C ALA A 186 -5.27 -7.27 -20.26
N LYS A 187 -4.74 -6.49 -19.31
CA LYS A 187 -4.27 -5.12 -19.55
C LYS A 187 -3.04 -5.07 -20.46
N LYS A 188 -2.16 -6.08 -20.42
CA LYS A 188 -1.05 -6.20 -21.38
C LYS A 188 -1.56 -6.30 -22.83
N VAL A 189 -2.58 -7.13 -23.09
CA VAL A 189 -3.20 -7.26 -24.42
C VAL A 189 -3.87 -5.95 -24.85
N GLU A 190 -4.55 -5.27 -23.94
CA GLU A 190 -5.15 -3.96 -24.20
C GLU A 190 -4.08 -2.92 -24.60
N ILE A 191 -2.96 -2.88 -23.88
CA ILE A 191 -1.83 -1.97 -24.16
C ILE A 191 -1.24 -2.26 -25.55
N GLU A 192 -1.10 -3.52 -25.96
CA GLU A 192 -0.65 -3.87 -27.31
C GLU A 192 -1.59 -3.30 -28.38
N ALA A 193 -2.90 -3.45 -28.19
CA ALA A 193 -3.90 -2.88 -29.10
C ALA A 193 -3.88 -1.34 -29.12
N LEU A 194 -3.71 -0.69 -27.97
CA LEU A 194 -3.61 0.76 -27.86
C LEU A 194 -2.33 1.30 -28.50
N ASN A 195 -1.21 0.58 -28.42
CA ASN A 195 0.01 0.93 -29.15
C ASN A 195 -0.22 0.93 -30.67
N MET A 196 -0.87 -0.11 -31.21
CA MET A 196 -1.20 -0.16 -32.65
C MET A 196 -2.14 1.00 -33.06
N LYS A 197 -3.11 1.35 -32.22
CA LYS A 197 -3.98 2.52 -32.46
C LYS A 197 -3.18 3.82 -32.45
N LEU A 198 -2.26 3.99 -31.51
CA LEU A 198 -1.40 5.16 -31.45
C LEU A 198 -0.48 5.26 -32.67
N ASP A 199 0.11 4.16 -33.12
CA ASP A 199 0.94 4.13 -34.32
C ASP A 199 0.14 4.52 -35.58
N SER A 200 -1.10 4.02 -35.69
CA SER A 200 -2.02 4.46 -36.75
C SER A 200 -2.35 5.96 -36.64
N ALA A 201 -2.62 6.47 -35.44
CA ALA A 201 -2.92 7.88 -35.23
C ALA A 201 -1.72 8.79 -35.59
N LYS A 202 -0.49 8.38 -35.27
CA LYS A 202 0.72 9.09 -35.66
C LYS A 202 0.88 9.17 -37.18
N LEU A 203 0.57 8.09 -37.90
CA LEU A 203 0.59 8.08 -39.37
C LEU A 203 -0.44 9.06 -39.94
N LEU A 204 -1.70 8.98 -39.49
CA LEU A 204 -2.78 9.88 -39.92
C LEU A 204 -2.44 11.34 -39.62
N TYR A 205 -1.86 11.63 -38.45
CA TYR A 205 -1.41 12.98 -38.08
C TYR A 205 -0.30 13.47 -39.03
N SER A 206 0.68 12.61 -39.35
CA SER A 206 1.76 12.98 -40.28
C SER A 206 1.27 13.26 -41.71
N ASN A 207 0.15 12.65 -42.11
CA ASN A 207 -0.52 12.90 -43.38
C ASN A 207 -1.46 14.13 -43.34
N GLY A 208 -1.66 14.74 -42.16
CA GLY A 208 -2.61 15.83 -41.95
C GLY A 208 -4.08 15.41 -41.94
N GLU A 209 -4.36 14.11 -41.78
CA GLU A 209 -5.72 13.55 -41.78
C GLU A 209 -6.44 13.72 -40.43
N ILE A 210 -5.68 13.80 -39.34
CA ILE A 210 -6.19 14.10 -37.99
C ILE A 210 -5.42 15.25 -37.36
N SER A 211 -6.04 15.91 -36.39
CA SER A 211 -5.43 16.97 -35.60
C SER A 211 -4.41 16.43 -34.59
N ARG A 212 -3.57 17.34 -34.08
CA ARG A 212 -2.65 17.03 -32.97
C ARG A 212 -3.41 16.65 -31.68
N VAL A 213 -4.58 17.23 -31.47
CA VAL A 213 -5.46 16.95 -30.31
C VAL A 213 -5.89 15.48 -30.34
N GLU A 214 -6.39 15.01 -31.48
CA GLU A 214 -6.83 13.62 -31.66
C GLU A 214 -5.69 12.61 -31.48
N MET A 215 -4.49 12.92 -31.99
CA MET A 215 -3.30 12.08 -31.76
C MET A 215 -2.93 12.04 -30.27
N LYS A 216 -2.91 13.19 -29.59
CA LYS A 216 -2.59 13.28 -28.15
C LYS A 216 -3.63 12.61 -27.26
N GLN A 217 -4.90 12.57 -27.67
CA GLN A 217 -5.93 11.80 -27.00
C GLN A 217 -5.60 10.30 -26.96
N GLN A 218 -5.06 9.74 -28.05
CA GLN A 218 -4.63 8.34 -28.09
C GLN A 218 -3.41 8.09 -27.18
N GLU A 219 -2.45 9.03 -27.14
CA GLU A 219 -1.31 8.95 -26.23
C GLU A 219 -1.75 8.96 -24.76
N ALA A 220 -2.69 9.84 -24.39
CA ALA A 220 -3.25 9.89 -23.04
C ALA A 220 -4.01 8.59 -22.70
N GLY A 221 -4.76 8.02 -23.66
CA GLY A 221 -5.44 6.73 -23.48
C GLY A 221 -4.46 5.59 -23.21
N LEU A 222 -3.35 5.51 -23.95
CA LEU A 222 -2.30 4.53 -23.72
C LEU A 222 -1.62 4.73 -22.36
N ALA A 223 -1.28 5.97 -22.00
CA ALA A 223 -0.66 6.29 -20.71
C ALA A 223 -1.56 5.89 -19.53
N LYS A 224 -2.88 6.08 -19.65
CA LYS A 224 -3.85 5.64 -18.65
C LYS A 224 -3.84 4.12 -18.48
N ALA A 225 -3.91 3.37 -19.59
CA ALA A 225 -3.91 1.91 -19.54
C ALA A 225 -2.59 1.36 -18.95
N GLN A 226 -1.46 2.01 -19.25
CA GLN A 226 -0.18 1.69 -18.63
C GLN A 226 -0.18 1.96 -17.12
N TYR A 227 -0.74 3.08 -16.66
CA TYR A 227 -0.89 3.35 -15.24
C TYR A 227 -1.78 2.32 -14.53
N GLU A 228 -2.92 1.94 -15.12
CA GLU A 228 -3.80 0.89 -14.58
C GLU A 228 -3.08 -0.47 -14.49
N LEU A 229 -2.19 -0.80 -15.45
CA LEU A 229 -1.34 -1.99 -15.35
C LEU A 229 -0.41 -1.91 -14.12
N GLU A 230 0.18 -0.75 -13.85
CA GLU A 230 1.04 -0.54 -12.68
C GLU A 230 0.25 -0.64 -11.37
N GLN A 231 -1.01 -0.17 -11.35
CA GLN A 231 -1.93 -0.36 -10.22
C GLN A 231 -2.12 -1.85 -9.90
N TYR A 232 -2.40 -2.68 -10.90
CA TYR A 232 -2.60 -4.11 -10.67
C TYR A 232 -1.33 -4.82 -10.17
N TYR A 233 -0.14 -4.40 -10.61
CA TYR A 233 1.10 -4.91 -9.99
C TYR A 233 1.20 -4.53 -8.52
N VAL A 234 0.86 -3.29 -8.16
CA VAL A 234 0.86 -2.85 -6.75
C VAL A 234 -0.17 -3.62 -5.93
N GLU A 235 -1.39 -3.82 -6.44
CA GLU A 235 -2.44 -4.61 -5.78
C GLU A 235 -2.01 -6.07 -5.53
N MET A 236 -1.38 -6.69 -6.54
CA MET A 236 -0.81 -8.03 -6.44
C MET A 236 0.22 -8.11 -5.30
N ASN A 237 1.20 -7.20 -5.28
CA ASN A 237 2.21 -7.19 -4.21
C ASN A 237 1.60 -6.89 -2.84
N GLN A 238 0.65 -5.95 -2.77
CA GLN A 238 0.00 -5.58 -1.51
C GLN A 238 -0.80 -6.74 -0.92
N ALA A 239 -1.49 -7.52 -1.76
CA ALA A 239 -2.18 -8.73 -1.35
C ALA A 239 -1.20 -9.80 -0.82
N TYR A 240 -0.09 -10.01 -1.52
CA TYR A 240 0.97 -10.93 -1.09
C TYR A 240 1.59 -10.51 0.26
N ILE A 241 1.99 -9.24 0.40
CA ILE A 241 2.56 -8.70 1.64
C ILE A 241 1.58 -8.83 2.81
N ASN A 242 0.30 -8.52 2.58
CA ASN A 242 -0.72 -8.66 3.60
C ASN A 242 -0.90 -10.12 4.03
N LEU A 243 -0.84 -11.07 3.09
CA LEU A 243 -0.93 -12.48 3.40
C LEU A 243 0.25 -12.95 4.25
N ILE A 244 1.48 -12.69 3.82
CA ILE A 244 2.67 -13.13 4.58
C ILE A 244 2.71 -12.49 5.98
N THR A 245 2.37 -11.20 6.08
CA THR A 245 2.32 -10.49 7.37
C THR A 245 1.23 -11.07 8.28
N TYR A 246 0.09 -11.47 7.71
CA TYR A 246 -1.00 -12.06 8.47
C TYR A 246 -0.72 -13.50 8.91
N CYS A 247 0.04 -14.25 8.10
CA CYS A 247 0.40 -15.64 8.37
C CYS A 247 1.60 -15.78 9.32
N ASN A 248 2.49 -14.79 9.35
CA ASN A 248 3.50 -14.66 10.41
C ASN A 248 2.84 -14.45 11.79
#